data_AF-A0A965K2X5-F1
#
_entry.id   AF-A0A965K2X5-F1
#
_cell.length_a   1.000
_cell.length_b   1.000
_cell.length_c   1.000
_cell.angle_alpha   90.00
_cell.angle_beta   90.00
_cell.angle_gamma   90.00
#
_symmetry.space_group_name_H-M   'P 1'
#
loop_
_entity.id
_entity.type
_entity.pdbx_description
1 polymer ?
#
loop_
_entity_poly.entity_id
_entity_poly.type
_entity_poly.pdbx_seq_one_letter_code
_entity_poly.pdbx_strand_id
1 'polypeptide(L)' 'PNGSRDAIAGVSNEAGNVVGLMPHPERAMTALLGSSDGRVLLESFVAGKLATR' A
#
# COMPACT_ATOMS: atom_id res chain seq x y z
N PRO A 1 12.46 -10.04 4.91
CA PRO A 1 11.22 -10.86 5.03
C PRO A 1 11.06 -11.40 6.46
N ASN A 2 9.90 -11.18 7.09
CA ASN A 2 9.66 -11.40 8.53
C ASN A 2 9.18 -12.83 8.89
N GLY A 3 9.17 -13.76 7.93
CA GLY A 3 8.70 -15.13 8.16
C GLY A 3 7.18 -15.26 8.24
N SER A 4 6.40 -14.25 7.82
CA SER A 4 4.95 -14.38 7.67
C SER A 4 4.59 -15.63 6.85
N ARG A 5 3.57 -16.36 7.30
CA ARG A 5 2.97 -17.46 6.53
C ARG A 5 2.57 -16.96 5.14
N ASP A 6 2.87 -17.75 4.11
CA ASP A 6 2.58 -17.44 2.71
C ASP A 6 3.14 -16.09 2.23
N ALA A 7 4.18 -15.58 2.91
CA ALA A 7 4.77 -14.25 2.68
C ALA A 7 3.76 -13.09 2.74
N ILE A 8 2.68 -13.23 3.50
CA ILE A 8 1.66 -12.19 3.65
C ILE A 8 2.27 -10.93 4.27
N ALA A 9 2.32 -9.86 3.49
CA ALA A 9 2.82 -8.55 3.88
C ALA A 9 1.71 -7.51 4.06
N GLY A 10 0.47 -7.88 3.75
CA GLY A 10 -0.70 -7.01 3.86
C GLY A 10 -2.01 -7.77 3.80
N VAL A 11 -3.06 -7.20 4.36
CA VAL A 11 -4.43 -7.74 4.36
C VAL A 11 -5.44 -6.61 4.14
N SER A 12 -6.62 -6.94 3.62
CA SER A 12 -7.76 -6.03 3.54
C SER A 12 -8.94 -6.56 4.34
N ASN A 13 -9.86 -5.68 4.74
CA ASN A 13 -11.18 -6.12 5.18
C ASN A 13 -12.00 -6.68 3.99
N GLU A 14 -13.14 -7.30 4.29
CA GLU A 14 -14.02 -7.90 3.28
C GLU A 14 -14.55 -6.86 2.27
N ALA A 15 -14.88 -5.66 2.74
CA ALA A 15 -15.34 -4.56 1.88
C ALA A 15 -14.22 -3.93 1.04
N GLY A 16 -12.96 -4.32 1.22
CA GLY A 16 -11.80 -3.83 0.46
C GLY A 16 -11.45 -2.35 0.67
N ASN A 17 -12.04 -1.68 1.66
CA ASN A 17 -11.85 -0.25 1.91
C ASN A 17 -10.92 0.07 3.10
N VAL A 18 -10.47 -0.96 3.82
CA VAL A 18 -9.47 -0.86 4.89
C VAL A 18 -8.36 -1.87 4.60
N VAL A 19 -7.11 -1.40 4.65
CA VAL A 19 -5.92 -2.24 4.45
C VAL A 19 -4.94 -2.08 5.61
N GLY A 20 -4.34 -3.19 6.03
CA GLY A 20 -3.20 -3.22 6.94
C GLY A 20 -1.97 -3.71 6.20
N LEU A 21 -0.85 -2.99 6.32
CA LEU A 21 0.39 -3.26 5.59
C LEU A 21 1.58 -3.29 6.57
N MET A 22 2.46 -4.27 6.40
CA MET A 22 3.79 -4.28 7.01
C MET A 22 4.81 -3.41 6.25
N PRO A 23 4.87 -3.40 4.89
CA PRO A 23 5.78 -2.49 4.19
C PRO A 23 5.34 -1.04 4.43
N HIS A 24 6.31 -0.14 4.26
CA HIS A 24 6.14 1.30 4.49
C HIS A 24 6.15 2.04 3.14
N PRO A 25 5.06 1.98 2.34
CA PRO A 25 4.99 2.59 1.01
C PRO A 25 5.22 4.11 1.05
N GLU A 26 4.91 4.76 2.18
CA GLU A 26 5.16 6.18 2.41
C GLU A 26 6.64 6.53 2.41
N ARG A 27 7.53 5.57 2.70
CA ARG A 27 8.98 5.74 2.64
C ARG A 27 9.55 5.49 1.24
N ALA A 28 8.78 4.91 0.33
CA ALA A 28 9.17 4.58 -1.04
C ALA A 28 8.41 5.45 -2.06
N MET A 29 8.32 6.76 -1.79
CA MET A 29 7.53 7.71 -2.60
C MET A 29 8.30 8.37 -3.75
N THR A 30 9.63 8.33 -3.70
CA THR A 30 10.49 9.03 -4.66
C THR A 30 11.85 8.36 -4.72
N ALA A 31 12.47 8.38 -5.91
CA ALA A 31 13.83 7.87 -6.11
C ALA A 31 14.84 8.48 -5.13
N LEU A 32 14.62 9.74 -4.69
CA LEU A 32 15.46 10.40 -3.68
C LEU A 32 15.47 9.66 -2.32
N LEU A 33 14.38 8.98 -1.96
CA LEU A 33 14.24 8.17 -0.75
C LEU A 33 14.63 6.70 -0.97
N GLY A 34 15.16 6.36 -2.15
CA GLY A 34 15.67 5.03 -2.50
C GLY A 34 14.71 4.17 -3.34
N SER A 35 13.43 4.53 -3.46
CA SER A 35 12.47 3.90 -4.38
C SER A 35 11.24 4.78 -4.57
N SER A 36 10.58 4.66 -5.72
CA SER A 36 9.29 5.30 -6.02
C SER A 36 8.11 4.31 -6.06
N ASP A 37 8.33 3.04 -5.72
CA ASP A 37 7.32 1.98 -5.92
C ASP A 37 6.10 2.13 -5.01
N GLY A 38 6.28 2.70 -3.81
CA GLY A 38 5.20 2.94 -2.86
C GLY A 38 4.20 4.00 -3.30
N ARG A 39 4.58 4.84 -4.28
CA ARG A 39 3.75 5.93 -4.80
C ARG A 39 2.46 5.44 -5.47
N VAL A 40 2.55 4.38 -6.28
CA VAL A 40 1.40 3.80 -7.00
C VAL A 40 0.27 3.42 -6.03
N LEU A 41 0.62 2.84 -4.88
CA LEU A 41 -0.35 2.39 -3.89
C LEU A 41 -1.09 3.58 -3.25
N LEU A 42 -0.35 4.59 -2.81
CA LEU A 42 -0.92 5.78 -2.17
C LEU A 42 -1.76 6.60 -3.15
N GLU A 43 -1.31 6.76 -4.41
CA GLU A 43 -2.10 7.41 -5.46
C GLU A 43 -3.40 6.65 -5.76
N SER A 44 -3.36 5.32 -5.74
CA SER A 44 -4.56 4.49 -5.93
C SER A 44 -5.62 4.74 -4.85
N PHE A 45 -5.21 4.97 -3.59
CA PHE A 45 -6.16 5.31 -2.52
C PHE A 45 -6.81 6.69 -2.72
N VAL A 46 -6.06 7.66 -3.25
CA VAL A 46 -6.59 9.00 -3.56
C VAL A 46 -7.56 8.92 -4.74
N ALA A 47 -7.18 8.20 -5.80
CA ALA A 47 -8.03 8.01 -6.98
C ALA A 47 -9.32 7.23 -6.64
N GLY A 48 -9.21 6.19 -5.79
CA GLY A 48 -10.36 5.40 -5.34
C GLY A 48 -11.44 6.21 -4.64
N LYS A 49 -11.06 7.24 -3.86
CA LYS A 49 -12.01 8.17 -3.23
C LYS A 49 -12.80 9.03 -4.23
N LEU A 50 -12.30 9.20 -5.45
CA LEU A 50 -12.97 9.95 -6.51
C LEU A 50 -13.98 9.09 -7.28
N ALA A 51 -13.79 7.77 -7.33
CA ALA A 51 -14.66 6.84 -8.05
C ALA A 51 -15.94 6.46 -7.27
N THR A 52 -15.97 6.68 -5.95
CA THR A 52 -17.15 6.43 -5.10
C THR A 52 -18.06 7.66 -4.93
N ARG A 53 -17.94 8.65 -5.83
CA ARG A 53 -18.81 9.84 -5.88
C ARG A 53 -19.73 9.81 -7.09
#